data_AF-H1KMA9-F1
#
_entry.id   AF-H1KMA9-F1
#
_cell.length_a   1.000
_cell.length_b   1.000
_cell.length_c   1.000
_cell.angle_alpha   90.00
_cell.angle_beta   90.00
_cell.angle_gamma   90.00
#
_symmetry.space_group_name_H-M   'P 1'
#
loop_
_entity.id
_entity.type
_entity.pdbx_description
1 polymer ?
#
loop_
_entity_poly.entity_id
_entity_poly.type
_entity_poly.pdbx_seq_one_letter_code
_entity_poly.pdbx_strand_id
1 'polypeptide(L)' 'MSWLALEAAQAAMLQAGARGYLEGAETFRRLREAQFVAIVTPSVKHITMELARGG' A
#
# COMPACT_ATOMS: atom_id res chain seq x y z
N MET A 1 -8.72 -3.99 4.81
CA MET A 1 -7.44 -4.52 5.32
C MET A 1 -6.27 -4.15 4.40
N SER A 2 -6.29 -4.51 3.12
CA SER A 2 -5.24 -4.16 2.14
C SER A 2 -5.02 -2.65 1.96
N TRP A 3 -6.09 -1.84 1.93
CA TRP A 3 -5.98 -0.39 1.79
C TRP A 3 -5.34 0.29 3.01
N LEU A 4 -5.76 -0.09 4.22
CA LEU A 4 -5.16 0.39 5.48
C LEU A 4 -3.67 0.05 5.57
N ALA A 5 -3.28 -1.15 5.14
CA ALA A 5 -1.88 -1.55 5.13
C ALA A 5 -1.05 -0.71 4.15
N LEU A 6 -1.61 -0.37 2.98
CA LEU A 6 -0.97 0.49 2.00
C LEU A 6 -0.80 1.93 2.51
N GLU A 7 -1.86 2.50 3.09
CA GLU A 7 -1.82 3.84 3.68
C GLU A 7 -0.83 3.92 4.85
N ALA A 8 -0.84 2.93 5.74
CA ALA A 8 0.10 2.88 6.86
C ALA A 8 1.55 2.76 6.37
N ALA A 9 1.81 1.94 5.35
CA ALA A 9 3.14 1.81 4.77
C ALA A 9 3.61 3.11 4.08
N GLN A 10 2.71 3.83 3.40
CA GLN A 10 3.01 5.14 2.80
C GLN A 10 3.28 6.21 3.85
N ALA A 11 2.47 6.26 4.91
CA ALA A 11 2.69 7.18 6.03
C ALA A 11 4.04 6.92 6.72
N ALA A 12 4.41 5.64 6.90
CA ALA A 12 5.71 5.26 7.45
C ALA A 12 6.89 5.70 6.55
N MET A 13 6.73 5.63 5.23
CA MET A 13 7.74 6.13 4.28
C MET A 13 7.92 7.64 4.37
N LEU A 14 6.82 8.38 4.47
CA LEU A 14 6.85 9.84 4.65
C LEU A 14 7.53 10.23 5.97
N GLN A 15 7.20 9.53 7.06
CA GLN A 15 7.79 9.77 8.37
C GLN A 15 9.30 9.45 8.42
N ALA A 16 9.73 8.41 7.70
CA ALA A 16 11.16 8.05 7.60
C ALA A 16 11.96 8.99 6.68
N GLY A 17 11.29 9.72 5.79
CA GLY A 17 11.91 10.58 4.78
C GLY A 17 12.80 9.79 3.83
N ALA A 18 13.88 10.42 3.34
CA ALA A 18 14.79 9.80 2.36
C ALA A 18 15.40 8.46 2.84
N ARG A 19 15.63 8.31 4.15
CA ARG A 19 16.17 7.06 4.74
C ARG A 19 15.21 5.88 4.54
N GLY A 20 13.92 6.15 4.43
CA GLY A 20 12.92 5.14 4.19
C GLY A 20 13.05 4.45 2.84
N TYR A 21 13.79 5.03 1.89
CA TYR A 21 14.04 4.50 0.55
C TYR A 21 15.38 3.77 0.40
N LEU A 22 16.21 3.74 1.45
CA LEU A 22 17.49 3.04 1.38
C LEU A 22 17.27 1.53 1.23
N GLU A 23 18.20 0.87 0.54
CA GLU A 23 18.20 -0.58 0.44
C GLU A 23 18.32 -1.21 1.84
N GLY A 24 17.50 -2.23 2.10
CA GLY A 24 17.38 -2.85 3.43
C GLY A 24 16.50 -2.09 4.44
N ALA A 25 16.01 -0.88 4.12
CA ALA A 25 15.11 -0.16 5.02
C ALA A 25 13.79 -0.91 5.22
N GLU A 26 13.36 -1.01 6.48
CA GLU A 26 12.16 -1.75 6.84
C GLU A 26 10.88 -1.14 6.24
N THR A 27 10.82 0.19 6.17
CA THR A 27 9.71 0.92 5.53
C THR A 27 9.63 0.61 4.03
N PHE A 28 10.77 0.49 3.35
CA PHE A 28 10.80 0.17 1.93
C PHE A 28 10.29 -1.26 1.66
N ARG A 29 10.67 -2.21 2.52
CA ARG A 29 10.15 -3.60 2.46
C ARG A 29 8.62 -3.62 2.67
N ARG A 30 8.13 -2.96 3.72
CA ARG A 30 6.69 -2.91 4.05
C ARG A 30 5.86 -2.27 2.93
N LEU A 31 6.36 -1.22 2.29
CA LEU A 31 5.69 -0.60 1.14
C LEU A 31 5.52 -1.60 -0.01
N ARG A 32 6.56 -2.35 -0.36
CA ARG A 32 6.49 -3.36 -1.44
C ARG A 32 5.53 -4.51 -1.10
N GLU A 33 5.57 -5.00 0.14
CA GLU A 33 4.65 -6.05 0.60
C GLU A 33 3.19 -5.58 0.57
N ALA A 34 2.91 -4.36 1.02
CA ALA A 34 1.56 -3.78 0.97
C ALA A 34 1.06 -3.58 -0.46
N GLN A 35 1.92 -3.10 -1.37
CA GLN A 35 1.62 -3.00 -2.79
C GLN A 35 1.32 -4.36 -3.41
N PHE A 36 2.13 -5.39 -3.10
CA PHE A 36 1.90 -6.75 -3.56
C PHE A 36 0.52 -7.24 -3.13
N VAL A 37 0.18 -7.15 -1.83
CA VAL A 37 -1.12 -7.57 -1.31
C VAL A 37 -2.27 -6.81 -1.99
N ALA A 38 -2.13 -5.50 -2.20
CA ALA A 38 -3.14 -4.70 -2.88
C ALA A 38 -3.35 -5.11 -4.35
N ILE A 39 -2.30 -5.50 -5.05
CA ILE A 39 -2.34 -5.93 -6.47
C ILE A 39 -2.89 -7.35 -6.58
N VAL A 40 -2.40 -8.27 -5.76
CA VAL A 40 -2.73 -9.70 -5.87
C VAL A 40 -4.06 -10.07 -5.23
N THR A 41 -4.67 -9.17 -4.45
CA THR A 41 -5.98 -9.41 -3.85
C THR A 41 -7.08 -8.84 -4.75
N PRO A 42 -7.77 -9.66 -5.57
CA PRO A 42 -8.72 -9.18 -6.58
C PRO A 42 -9.91 -8.41 -5.99
N SER A 43 -10.26 -8.66 -4.72
CA SER A 43 -11.40 -8.01 -4.05
C SER A 43 -11.25 -6.50 -3.95
N VAL A 44 -10.03 -5.95 -3.83
CA VAL A 44 -9.84 -4.49 -3.71
C VAL A 44 -10.19 -3.80 -5.02
N LYS A 45 -9.58 -4.24 -6.12
CA LYS A 45 -9.86 -3.70 -7.46
C LYS A 45 -11.33 -3.87 -7.82
N HIS A 46 -11.93 -5.00 -7.47
CA HIS A 46 -13.34 -5.26 -7.74
C HIS A 46 -14.26 -4.34 -6.92
N ILE A 47 -14.03 -4.20 -5.62
CA ILE A 47 -14.77 -3.27 -4.75
C ILE A 47 -14.64 -1.83 -5.25
N THR A 48 -13.44 -1.37 -5.60
CA THR A 48 -13.24 -0.01 -6.15
C THR A 48 -13.98 0.20 -7.46
N MET A 49 -14.00 -0.79 -8.34
CA MET A 49 -14.71 -0.72 -9.62
C MET A 49 -16.23 -0.68 -9.43
N GLU A 50 -16.76 -1.49 -8.52
CA GLU A 50 -18.19 -1.48 -8.18
C GLU A 50 -18.60 -0.16 -7.50
N LEU A 51 -17.79 0.36 -6.57
CA LEU A 51 -18.01 1.68 -5.96
C LEU A 51 -17.99 2.82 -7.00
N ALA A 52 -17.11 2.74 -8.01
CA ALA A 52 -17.04 3.73 -9.08
C ALA A 52 -18.20 3.64 -10.08
N ARG A 53 -18.90 2.50 -10.17
CA ARG A 53 -20.07 2.30 -11.03
C ARG A 53 -21.39 2.70 -10.37
N GLY A 54 -21.46 2.67 -9.04
CA GLY A 54 -22.66 2.97 -8.26
C GLY A 54 -22.82 4.43 -7.82
N GLY A 55 -21.96 5.34 -8.31
CA GLY A 55 -21.99 6.78 -8.03
C GLY A 55 -22.58 7.60 -9.16
#